data_AF-A0A5N5GMI3-F1
#
_entry.id   AF-A0A5N5GMI3-F1
#
_cell.length_a   1.000
_cell.length_b   1.000
_cell.length_c   1.000
_cell.angle_alpha   90.00
_cell.angle_beta   90.00
_cell.angle_gamma   90.00
#
_symmetry.space_group_name_H-M   'P 1'
#
loop_
_entity.id
_entity.type
_entity.pdbx_description
1 polymer ?
#
loop_
_entity_poly.entity_id
_entity_poly.type
_entity_poly.pdbx_seq_one_letter_code
_entity_poly.pdbx_strand_id
1 'polypeptide(L)'
;MVQQKIVMKVHLSSEKLRTKALKIAAVAKGMSKVSIDAEKEQLEVIGDGVDSMRLTMSLRKKLGHATKLSVEEVKGKTDDKKPTTYPITWTSSYIQYPQHPPHHHVVHDQYPQETNCSIM
;
A
#
# COMPACT_ATOMS: atom_id res chain seq x y z
N MET A 1 -2.58 0.22 -14.34
CA MET A 1 -2.02 -0.22 -13.04
C MET A 1 -1.22 -1.47 -13.30
N VAL A 2 0.08 -1.44 -13.02
CA VAL A 2 0.98 -2.58 -13.25
C VAL A 2 1.11 -3.31 -11.93
N GLN A 3 0.51 -4.50 -11.84
CA GLN A 3 0.65 -5.31 -10.63
C GLN A 3 1.94 -6.11 -10.71
N GLN A 4 2.67 -6.19 -9.60
CA GLN A 4 3.88 -7.00 -9.48
C GLN A 4 3.67 -8.02 -8.36
N LYS A 5 4.09 -9.26 -8.61
CA LYS A 5 4.28 -10.30 -7.59
C LYS A 5 5.76 -10.36 -7.24
N ILE A 6 6.07 -10.11 -5.97
CA ILE A 6 7.41 -10.13 -5.40
C ILE A 6 7.49 -11.33 -4.48
N VAL A 7 8.49 -12.19 -4.68
CA VAL A 7 8.74 -13.35 -3.82
C VAL A 7 10.09 -13.20 -3.13
N MET A 8 10.11 -13.41 -1.82
CA MET A 8 11.27 -13.20 -0.98
C MET A 8 11.46 -14.41 -0.06
N LYS A 9 12.67 -14.95 0.02
CA LYS A 9 13.03 -15.95 1.03
C LYS A 9 13.30 -15.24 2.35
N VAL A 10 12.69 -15.68 3.44
CA VAL A 10 12.82 -15.08 4.78
C VAL A 10 12.86 -16.21 5.81
N HIS A 11 13.71 -16.11 6.82
CA HIS A 11 13.73 -17.13 7.88
C HIS A 11 12.47 -17.03 8.76
N LEU A 12 11.65 -18.08 8.79
CA LEU A 12 10.28 -18.07 9.38
C LEU A 12 10.04 -19.24 10.34
N SER A 13 11.05 -19.55 11.15
CA SER A 13 11.08 -20.69 12.09
C SER A 13 10.05 -20.63 13.22
N SER A 14 9.48 -19.47 13.53
CA SER A 14 8.48 -19.32 14.60
C SER A 14 7.30 -18.46 14.18
N GLU A 15 6.15 -18.68 14.83
CA GLU A 15 4.94 -17.88 14.61
C GLU A 15 5.18 -16.39 14.84
N LYS A 16 5.96 -16.03 15.87
CA LYS A 16 6.35 -14.65 16.14
C LYS A 16 7.07 -13.99 14.96
N LEU A 17 7.97 -14.72 14.28
CA LEU A 17 8.66 -14.22 13.10
C LEU A 17 7.70 -14.10 11.90
N ARG A 18 6.79 -15.06 11.71
CA ARG A 18 5.75 -15.02 10.67
C ARG A 18 4.84 -13.81 10.84
N THR A 19 4.33 -13.56 12.05
CA THR A 19 3.51 -12.39 12.33
C THR A 19 4.27 -11.08 12.10
N LYS A 20 5.55 -11.01 12.47
CA LYS A 20 6.38 -9.82 12.20
C LYS A 20 6.61 -9.60 10.70
N ALA A 21 6.94 -10.65 9.95
CA ALA A 21 7.09 -10.58 8.50
C ALA A 21 5.81 -10.07 7.82
N LEU A 22 4.66 -10.64 8.22
CA LEU A 22 3.36 -10.22 7.72
C LEU A 22 3.09 -8.74 8.01
N LYS A 23 3.35 -8.29 9.24
CA LYS A 23 3.18 -6.88 9.64
C LYS A 23 4.06 -5.94 8.81
N ILE A 24 5.32 -6.29 8.58
CA ILE A 24 6.25 -5.48 7.78
C ILE A 24 5.78 -5.37 6.33
N ALA A 25 5.31 -6.48 5.76
CA ALA A 25 4.82 -6.52 4.39
C ALA A 25 3.48 -5.78 4.23
N ALA A 26 2.59 -5.89 5.21
CA ALA A 26 1.27 -5.26 5.18
C ALA A 26 1.31 -3.72 5.23
N VAL A 27 2.37 -3.14 5.80
CA VAL A 27 2.57 -1.68 5.83
C VAL A 27 3.34 -1.14 4.62
N ALA A 28 3.73 -2.00 3.68
CA ALA A 28 4.47 -1.58 2.50
C ALA A 28 3.57 -0.75 1.57
N LYS A 29 4.07 0.40 1.12
CA LYS A 29 3.35 1.25 0.16
C LYS A 29 3.15 0.49 -1.15
N GLY A 30 1.95 0.57 -1.72
CA GLY A 30 1.61 -0.06 -2.99
C GLY A 30 1.16 -1.52 -2.87
N MET A 31 1.22 -2.13 -1.68
CA MET A 31 0.81 -3.53 -1.46
C MET A 31 -0.72 -3.69 -1.50
N SER A 32 -1.17 -4.77 -2.15
CA SER A 32 -2.57 -5.17 -2.30
C SER A 32 -2.85 -6.52 -1.64
N LYS A 33 -1.94 -7.49 -1.76
CA LYS A 33 -2.02 -8.81 -1.11
C LYS A 33 -0.67 -9.24 -0.55
N VAL A 34 -0.67 -9.98 0.55
CA VAL A 34 0.51 -10.61 1.14
C VAL A 34 0.16 -12.04 1.53
N SER A 35 1.07 -12.97 1.28
CA SER A 35 0.99 -14.37 1.69
C SER A 35 2.32 -14.85 2.26
N ILE A 36 2.27 -15.81 3.17
CA ILE A 36 3.45 -16.48 3.73
C ILE A 36 3.34 -17.97 3.42
N ASP A 37 4.35 -18.51 2.76
CA ASP A 37 4.58 -19.94 2.62
C ASP A 37 5.59 -20.37 3.69
N ALA A 38 5.09 -21.00 4.75
CA ALA A 38 5.91 -21.44 5.88
C ALA A 38 6.79 -22.65 5.56
N GLU A 39 6.41 -23.46 4.58
CA GLU A 39 7.14 -24.66 4.17
C GLU A 39 8.36 -24.26 3.34
N LYS A 40 8.20 -23.30 2.44
CA LYS A 40 9.29 -22.78 1.59
C LYS A 40 10.05 -21.62 2.22
N GLU A 41 9.64 -21.16 3.39
CA GLU A 41 10.18 -19.96 4.04
C GLU A 41 10.11 -18.73 3.10
N GLN A 42 8.96 -18.53 2.46
CA GLN A 42 8.76 -17.46 1.48
C GLN A 42 7.66 -16.49 1.89
N LEU A 43 7.90 -15.22 1.56
CA LEU A 43 6.93 -14.14 1.64
C LEU A 43 6.60 -13.71 0.21
N GLU A 44 5.32 -13.77 -0.14
CA GLU A 44 4.79 -13.27 -1.40
C GLU A 44 4.05 -11.96 -1.18
N VAL A 45 4.36 -10.95 -1.99
CA VAL A 45 3.71 -9.64 -1.94
C VAL A 45 3.24 -9.28 -3.34
N ILE A 46 1.97 -8.90 -3.47
CA ILE A 46 1.37 -8.43 -4.72
C ILE A 46 0.95 -6.98 -4.55
N GLY A 47 1.31 -6.11 -5.49
CA GLY A 47 0.93 -4.70 -5.45
C GLY A 47 1.40 -3.89 -6.65
N ASP A 48 0.98 -2.62 -6.71
CA ASP A 48 1.42 -1.63 -7.71
C ASP A 48 2.36 -0.63 -7.05
N GLY A 49 3.57 -0.46 -7.59
CA GLY A 49 4.59 0.44 -7.05
C GLY A 49 5.22 -0.02 -5.73
N VAL A 50 5.28 -1.34 -5.48
CA VAL A 50 5.94 -1.90 -4.28
C VAL A 50 7.46 -1.84 -4.44
N ASP A 51 8.14 -1.13 -3.54
CA ASP A 51 9.59 -1.09 -3.50
C ASP A 51 10.16 -2.39 -2.89
N SER A 52 10.55 -3.32 -3.77
CA SER A 52 11.13 -4.61 -3.39
C SER A 52 12.40 -4.51 -2.56
N MET A 53 13.24 -3.50 -2.80
CA MET A 53 14.51 -3.32 -2.09
C MET A 53 14.27 -2.78 -0.69
N ARG A 54 13.45 -1.74 -0.55
CA ARG A 54 13.06 -1.21 0.77
C ARG A 54 12.34 -2.27 1.61
N LEU A 55 11.49 -3.08 0.99
CA LEU A 55 10.84 -4.20 1.68
C LEU A 55 11.87 -5.23 2.15
N THR A 56 12.82 -5.63 1.29
CA THR A 56 13.90 -6.56 1.64
C THR A 56 14.74 -6.03 2.80
N MET A 57 15.12 -4.76 2.75
CA MET A 57 15.89 -4.10 3.81
C MET A 57 15.13 -4.09 5.14
N SER A 58 13.82 -3.81 5.10
CA SER A 58 12.99 -3.78 6.30
C SER A 58 12.87 -5.16 6.95
N LEU A 59 12.73 -6.21 6.15
CA LEU A 59 12.75 -7.59 6.63
C LEU A 59 14.12 -7.95 7.21
N ARG A 60 15.22 -7.62 6.52
CA ARG A 60 16.57 -7.87 7.04
C ARG A 60 16.80 -7.22 8.39
N LYS A 61 16.39 -5.95 8.52
CA LYS A 61 16.55 -5.18 9.77
C LYS A 61 15.79 -5.79 10.96
N LYS A 62 14.65 -6.44 10.73
CA LYS A 62 13.75 -6.91 11.81
C LYS A 62 13.78 -8.42 12.04
N LEU A 63 14.18 -9.19 11.03
CA LEU A 63 14.13 -10.65 11.03
C LEU A 63 15.50 -11.29 10.76
N GLY A 64 16.52 -10.49 10.38
CA GLY A 64 17.86 -10.98 10.07
C GLY A 64 18.05 -11.22 8.56
N HIS A 65 17.87 -12.45 8.10
CA HIS A 65 18.12 -12.81 6.71
C HIS A 65 16.85 -12.75 5.86
N ALA A 66 16.94 -12.02 4.73
CA ALA A 66 15.93 -12.03 3.68
C ALA A 66 16.59 -11.85 2.30
N THR A 67 16.10 -12.58 1.29
CA THR A 67 16.64 -12.54 -0.08
C THR A 67 15.51 -12.45 -1.09
N LYS A 68 15.56 -11.45 -1.98
CA LYS A 68 14.64 -11.34 -3.10
C LYS A 68 14.88 -12.50 -4.07
N LEU A 69 13.84 -13.26 -4.38
CA LEU A 69 13.89 -14.39 -5.31
C LEU A 69 13.42 -13.97 -6.69
N SER A 70 12.22 -13.41 -6.80
CA SER A 70 11.63 -13.01 -8.09
C SER A 70 10.77 -11.75 -7.96
N VAL A 71 10.65 -11.06 -9.09
CA VAL A 71 9.68 -9.99 -9.31
C VAL A 71 9.07 -10.28 -10.68
N GLU A 72 7.78 -10.51 -10.70
CA GLU A 72 7.04 -10.83 -11.91
C GLU A 72 5.90 -9.83 -12.09
N GLU A 73 5.69 -9.35 -13.31
CA GLU A 73 4.53 -8.55 -13.62
C GLU A 73 3.28 -9.44 -13.75
N VAL A 74 2.27 -9.16 -12.94
CA VAL A 74 0.98 -9.85 -12.99
C VAL A 74 0.07 -9.07 -13.93
N LYS A 75 -0.21 -9.64 -15.11
CA LYS A 75 -1.23 -9.10 -16.01
C LYS A 75 -2.59 -9.20 -15.32
N GLY A 76 -3.21 -8.05 -15.05
CA GLY A 76 -4.44 -7.96 -14.29
C GLY A 76 -5.60 -8.70 -14.96
N LYS A 77 -6.20 -9.66 -14.25
CA LYS A 77 -7.64 -9.87 -14.32
C LYS A 77 -8.24 -8.89 -13.33
N THR A 78 -9.02 -7.94 -13.82
CA THR A 78 -9.92 -7.11 -13.02
C THR A 78 -10.90 -8.07 -12.32
N ASP A 79 -10.57 -8.48 -11.10
CA ASP A 79 -11.52 -9.18 -10.24
C ASP A 79 -12.29 -8.10 -9.49
N ASP A 80 -13.45 -7.75 -10.05
CA ASP A 80 -14.49 -7.01 -9.37
C ASP A 80 -14.75 -7.67 -8.01
N LYS A 81 -14.24 -7.05 -6.94
CA LYS A 81 -14.69 -7.39 -5.59
C LYS A 81 -16.18 -7.10 -5.53
N LYS A 82 -17.00 -8.16 -5.64
CA LYS A 82 -18.37 -8.17 -5.11
C LYS A 82 -18.26 -7.65 -3.67
N PRO A 83 -18.85 -6.49 -3.33
CA PRO A 83 -18.83 -6.02 -1.95
C PRO A 83 -19.60 -7.05 -1.14
N THR A 84 -18.95 -7.65 -0.14
CA THR A 84 -19.64 -8.37 0.92
C THR A 84 -20.36 -7.31 1.76
N THR A 85 -21.49 -6.85 1.22
CA THR A 85 -22.47 -5.99 1.85
C THR A 85 -23.08 -6.78 3.00
N TYR A 86 -22.56 -6.57 4.22
CA TYR A 86 -23.36 -6.76 5.42
C TYR A 86 -24.47 -5.69 5.34
N PRO A 87 -25.77 -6.05 5.33
CA PRO A 87 -26.82 -5.05 5.21
C PRO A 87 -26.90 -4.25 6.52
N ILE A 88 -26.29 -3.07 6.55
CA ILE A 88 -26.57 -2.09 7.60
C ILE A 88 -27.89 -1.44 7.22
N THR A 89 -28.99 -1.94 7.79
CA THR A 89 -30.31 -1.31 7.70
C THR A 89 -30.32 -0.05 8.56
N TRP A 90 -29.89 1.09 8.01
CA TRP A 90 -30.24 2.39 8.59
C TRP A 90 -31.54 2.86 7.96
N THR A 91 -32.59 2.80 8.77
CA THR A 91 -33.91 3.31 8.44
C THR A 91 -33.81 4.78 8.04
N SER A 92 -34.25 5.06 6.82
CA SER A 92 -34.43 6.39 6.26
C SER A 92 -35.44 7.18 7.11
N SER A 93 -35.00 8.26 7.74
CA SER A 93 -35.86 9.34 8.18
C SER A 93 -35.20 10.68 7.85
N TYR A 94 -35.51 11.16 6.65
CA TYR A 94 -35.84 12.56 6.35
C TYR A 94 -35.18 13.62 7.24
N ILE A 95 -34.07 14.23 6.79
CA ILE A 95 -33.85 15.67 6.99
C ILE A 95 -33.25 16.25 5.71
N GLN A 96 -34.09 16.97 4.98
CA GLN A 96 -33.78 17.79 3.82
C GLN A 96 -33.17 19.10 4.32
N TYR A 97 -31.88 19.35 4.09
CA TYR A 97 -31.24 20.62 4.45
C TYR A 97 -31.22 21.59 3.23
N PRO A 98 -31.61 22.87 3.41
CA PRO A 98 -31.65 23.87 2.34
C PRO A 98 -30.26 24.23 1.80
N GLN A 99 -30.16 24.44 0.48
CA GLN A 99 -28.92 24.81 -0.19
C GLN A 99 -28.58 26.30 0.03
N HIS A 100 -27.38 26.58 0.56
CA HIS A 100 -26.83 27.93 0.61
C HIS A 100 -25.84 28.14 -0.55
N PRO A 101 -25.81 29.31 -1.21
CA PRO A 101 -24.96 29.56 -2.37
C PRO A 101 -23.47 29.75 -2.01
N PRO A 102 -22.52 29.40 -2.89
CA PRO A 102 -21.09 29.51 -2.61
C PRO A 102 -20.60 30.97 -2.68
N HIS A 103 -20.05 31.46 -1.57
CA HIS A 103 -19.25 32.70 -1.56
C HIS A 103 -17.90 32.43 -2.24
N HIS A 104 -17.67 33.16 -3.33
CA HIS A 104 -16.41 33.22 -4.05
C HIS A 104 -15.47 34.20 -3.33
N HIS A 105 -14.30 33.73 -2.90
CA HIS A 105 -13.18 34.61 -2.58
C HIS A 105 -12.21 34.57 -3.74
N VAL A 106 -12.22 35.65 -4.54
CA VAL A 106 -11.17 35.96 -5.50
C VAL A 106 -10.01 36.53 -4.69
N VAL A 107 -8.91 35.79 -4.60
CA VAL A 107 -7.63 36.35 -4.14
C VAL A 107 -6.79 36.62 -5.37
N HIS A 108 -6.76 37.86 -5.80
CA HIS A 108 -5.68 38.40 -6.63
C HIS A 108 -4.92 39.39 -5.75
N ASP A 109 -3.61 39.17 -5.54
CA ASP A 109 -2.58 40.13 -5.94
C ASP A 109 -1.14 39.58 -5.77
N GLN A 110 -0.34 39.87 -6.80
CA GLN A 110 1.10 40.20 -6.84
C GLN A 110 2.20 39.31 -6.21
N TYR A 111 2.94 38.69 -7.14
CA TYR A 111 4.41 38.47 -7.27
C TYR A 111 5.37 39.36 -6.41
N PRO A 112 6.64 38.97 -6.13
CA PRO A 112 7.64 38.51 -7.12
C PRO A 112 8.42 37.23 -6.71
N GLN A 113 8.74 36.33 -7.64
CA GLN A 113 9.94 36.26 -8.48
C GLN A 113 11.29 36.36 -7.76
N GLU A 114 12.18 35.45 -8.19
CA GLU A 114 13.63 35.42 -8.00
C GLU A 114 14.14 34.92 -6.63
N THR A 115 14.74 33.73 -6.62
CA THR A 115 16.21 33.64 -6.65
C THR A 115 16.68 32.19 -6.60
N ASN A 116 17.53 31.87 -7.58
CA ASN A 116 18.23 30.62 -7.72
C ASN A 116 19.24 30.45 -6.58
N CYS A 117 19.19 29.36 -5.82
CA CYS A 117 20.25 29.03 -4.87
C CYS A 117 20.97 27.75 -5.30
N SER A 118 22.20 27.95 -5.76
CA SER A 118 23.18 26.97 -6.20
C SER A 118 23.61 26.00 -5.08
N ILE A 119 23.95 24.78 -5.49
CA ILE A 119 24.75 23.82 -4.71
C ILE A 119 26.14 24.42 -4.46
N MET A 120 26.60 24.36 -3.21
CA MET A 120 28.02 24.50 -2.84
C MET A 120 28.51 23.13 -2.37
#